data_AF-A0A1J0N1P1-F1
#
_entry.id   AF-A0A1J0N1P1-F1
#
_cell.length_a   1.000
_cell.length_b   1.000
_cell.length_c   1.000
_cell.angle_alpha   90.00
_cell.angle_beta   90.00
_cell.angle_gamma   90.00
#
_symmetry.space_group_name_H-M   'P 1'
#
loop_
_entity.id
_entity.type
_entity.pdbx_description
1 polymer ?
#
loop_
_entity_poly.entity_id
_entity_poly.type
_entity_poly.pdbx_seq_one_letter_code
_entity_poly.pdbx_strand_id
1 'polypeptide(L)'
;MTDTNLISRIQNMRDKYLEADKISHFPDTYNCQDLRKAKKIKKKLITLEKERCHYLMENQDVSLIDQQIARLKDDFIKHSTTENSQDT
;
A
#
# COMPACT_ATOMS: atom_id res chain seq x y z
N MET A 1 23.30 -26.01 34.48
CA MET A 1 22.61 -24.73 34.24
C MET A 1 23.17 -24.03 33.00
N THR A 2 23.23 -24.72 31.86
CA THR A 2 23.81 -24.19 30.59
C THR A 2 22.75 -24.11 29.49
N ASP A 3 21.73 -24.96 29.56
CA ASP A 3 20.65 -25.05 28.57
C ASP A 3 19.78 -23.79 28.56
N THR A 4 19.56 -23.19 29.72
CA THR A 4 18.80 -21.92 29.84
C THR A 4 19.49 -20.77 29.12
N ASN A 5 20.84 -20.76 29.11
CA ASN A 5 21.62 -19.72 28.44
C ASN A 5 21.52 -19.88 26.91
N LEU A 6 21.63 -21.11 26.40
CA LEU A 6 21.48 -21.40 24.98
C LEU A 6 20.07 -21.05 24.46
N ILE A 7 19.03 -21.44 25.20
CA ILE A 7 17.64 -21.12 24.86
C ILE A 7 17.44 -19.61 24.81
N SER A 8 17.94 -18.88 25.82
CA SER A 8 17.86 -17.42 25.86
C SER A 8 18.58 -16.76 24.68
N ARG A 9 19.73 -17.31 24.26
CA ARG A 9 20.51 -16.81 23.13
C ARG A 9 19.79 -17.04 21.81
N ILE A 10 19.20 -18.21 21.61
CA ILE A 10 18.40 -18.53 20.42
C ILE A 10 17.17 -17.64 20.34
N GLN A 11 16.49 -17.42 21.47
CA GLN A 11 15.32 -16.54 21.51
C GLN A 11 15.70 -15.09 21.19
N ASN A 12 16.78 -14.57 21.78
CA ASN A 12 17.27 -13.22 21.49
C ASN A 12 17.65 -13.04 20.00
N MET A 13 18.19 -14.09 19.38
CA MET A 13 18.47 -14.09 17.94
C MET A 13 17.19 -14.11 17.10
N ARG A 14 16.17 -14.90 17.48
CA ARG A 14 14.87 -14.87 16.80
C ARG A 14 14.22 -13.49 16.90
N ASP A 15 14.20 -12.90 18.09
CA ASP A 15 13.58 -11.60 18.30
C ASP A 15 14.31 -10.50 17.51
N LYS A 16 15.65 -10.55 17.48
CA LYS A 16 16.48 -9.56 16.78
C LYS A 16 16.36 -9.62 15.24
N TYR A 17 16.14 -10.79 14.66
CA TYR A 17 16.22 -10.97 13.19
C TYR A 17 14.92 -11.43 12.52
N LEU A 18 13.97 -12.01 13.25
CA LEU A 18 12.69 -12.45 12.70
C LEU A 18 11.53 -11.57 13.20
N GLU A 19 11.60 -11.11 14.45
CA GLU A 19 10.55 -10.26 15.03
C GLU A 19 10.84 -8.77 14.83
N ALA A 20 12.10 -8.36 14.66
CA ALA A 20 12.45 -6.99 14.28
C ALA A 20 11.94 -6.60 12.87
N ASP A 21 11.83 -7.57 11.97
CA ASP A 21 11.23 -7.38 10.64
C ASP A 21 9.72 -7.11 10.72
N LYS A 22 9.04 -7.50 11.81
CA LYS A 22 7.64 -7.13 12.07
C LYS A 22 7.48 -5.69 12.57
N ILE A 23 8.55 -5.09 13.10
CA ILE A 23 8.56 -3.72 13.64
C ILE A 23 8.93 -2.70 12.56
N SER A 24 9.66 -3.12 11.52
CA SER A 24 9.82 -2.31 10.30
C SER A 24 8.50 -2.28 9.54
N HIS A 25 7.81 -1.16 9.68
CA HIS A 25 6.45 -0.87 9.24
C HIS A 25 6.27 -0.81 7.71
N PHE A 26 6.71 -1.84 6.99
CA PHE A 26 6.38 -2.07 5.60
C PHE A 26 5.83 -3.49 5.47
N PRO A 27 4.52 -3.65 5.20
CA PRO A 27 3.95 -4.98 5.03
C PRO A 27 4.54 -5.57 3.75
N ASP A 28 5.45 -6.53 3.91
CA ASP A 28 6.06 -7.28 2.80
C ASP A 28 5.07 -8.26 2.15
N THR A 29 3.79 -8.19 2.52
CA THR A 29 2.71 -9.04 2.01
C THR A 29 1.98 -8.40 0.84
N TYR A 30 2.71 -7.82 -0.12
CA TYR A 30 2.11 -7.42 -1.39
C TYR A 30 1.74 -8.65 -2.22
N ASN A 31 0.51 -9.16 -2.07
CA ASN A 31 0.00 -10.20 -2.95
C ASN A 31 0.01 -9.70 -4.41
N CYS A 32 0.36 -10.60 -5.35
CA CYS A 32 0.36 -10.33 -6.79
C CYS A 32 -0.98 -9.74 -7.28
N GLN A 33 -2.10 -10.12 -6.66
CA GLN A 33 -3.42 -9.56 -6.99
C GLN A 33 -3.53 -8.07 -6.62
N ASP A 34 -2.99 -7.66 -5.48
CA ASP A 34 -3.06 -6.27 -5.01
C ASP A 34 -2.08 -5.39 -5.76
N LEU A 35 -0.90 -5.90 -6.12
CA LEU A 35 0.01 -5.21 -7.03
C LEU A 35 -0.63 -5.00 -8.42
N ARG A 36 -1.37 -5.98 -8.94
CA ARG A 36 -2.11 -5.85 -10.20
C ARG A 36 -3.23 -4.81 -10.11
N LYS A 37 -4.00 -4.79 -9.02
CA LYS A 37 -5.05 -3.78 -8.79
C LYS A 37 -4.45 -2.37 -8.66
N ALA A 38 -3.42 -2.20 -7.84
CA ALA A 38 -2.68 -0.96 -7.68
C ALA A 38 -2.13 -0.45 -9.03
N LYS A 39 -1.54 -1.34 -9.85
CA LYS A 39 -1.06 -1.00 -11.19
C LYS A 39 -2.18 -0.55 -12.12
N LYS A 40 -3.36 -1.17 -12.06
CA LYS A 40 -4.54 -0.75 -12.84
C LYS A 40 -5.02 0.65 -12.43
N ILE A 41 -5.15 0.91 -11.13
CA ILE A 41 -5.57 2.22 -10.63
C ILE A 41 -4.57 3.31 -11.02
N LYS A 42 -3.26 3.06 -10.86
CA LYS A 42 -2.19 3.99 -11.30
C LYS A 42 -2.28 4.30 -12.79
N LYS A 43 -2.49 3.28 -13.64
CA LYS A 43 -2.67 3.50 -15.09
C LYS A 43 -3.87 4.39 -15.39
N LYS A 44 -5.01 4.16 -14.73
CA LYS A 44 -6.22 4.94 -14.94
C LYS A 44 -6.04 6.40 -14.46
N LEU A 45 -5.38 6.61 -13.33
CA LEU A 45 -5.02 7.96 -12.85
C LEU A 45 -4.17 8.73 -13.85
N ILE A 46 -3.15 8.09 -14.44
CA ILE A 46 -2.31 8.72 -15.47
C ILE A 46 -3.15 9.11 -16.70
N THR A 47 -4.06 8.24 -17.15
CA THR A 47 -4.95 8.56 -18.28
C THR A 47 -5.86 9.75 -17.98
N LEU A 48 -6.48 9.78 -16.80
CA LEU A 48 -7.36 10.88 -16.40
C LEU A 48 -6.61 12.21 -16.25
N GLU A 49 -5.39 12.20 -15.71
CA GLU A 49 -4.59 13.42 -15.60
C GLU A 49 -4.20 13.96 -16.99
N LYS A 50 -3.91 13.08 -17.95
CA LYS A 50 -3.67 13.50 -19.33
C LYS A 50 -4.90 14.17 -19.94
N GLU A 51 -6.07 13.56 -19.78
CA GLU A 51 -7.34 14.11 -20.26
C GLU A 51 -7.65 15.45 -19.58
N ARG A 52 -7.46 15.55 -18.26
CA ARG A 52 -7.59 16.79 -17.50
C ARG A 52 -6.71 17.91 -18.05
N CYS A 53 -5.44 17.63 -18.33
CA CYS A 53 -4.54 18.60 -18.93
C CYS A 53 -5.03 19.11 -20.29
N HIS A 54 -5.56 18.22 -21.13
CA HIS A 54 -6.12 18.62 -22.43
C HIS A 54 -7.35 19.54 -22.25
N TYR A 55 -8.27 19.19 -21.35
CA TYR A 55 -9.45 20.01 -21.07
C TYR A 55 -9.07 21.39 -20.53
N LEU A 56 -8.08 21.46 -19.64
CA LEU A 56 -7.56 22.74 -19.14
C LEU A 56 -6.99 23.60 -20.27
N MET A 57 -6.27 23.01 -21.21
CA MET A 57 -5.76 23.73 -22.39
C MET A 57 -6.89 24.27 -23.28
N GLU A 58 -8.00 23.55 -23.37
CA GLU A 58 -9.19 23.93 -24.13
C GLU A 58 -10.16 24.84 -23.33
N ASN A 59 -9.81 25.24 -22.10
CA ASN A 59 -10.66 25.97 -21.17
C ASN A 59 -12.03 25.30 -20.90
N GLN A 60 -12.06 23.97 -20.93
CA GLN A 60 -13.24 23.16 -20.63
C GLN A 60 -13.34 22.85 -19.14
N ASP A 61 -14.55 22.49 -18.69
CA ASP A 61 -14.78 22.07 -17.30
C ASP A 61 -14.12 20.72 -17.00
N VAL A 62 -13.35 20.68 -15.91
CA VAL A 62 -12.64 19.47 -15.44
C VAL A 62 -13.26 18.85 -14.20
N SER A 63 -14.37 19.41 -13.69
CA SER A 63 -14.98 18.99 -12.42
C SER A 63 -15.29 17.50 -12.36
N LEU A 64 -15.79 16.92 -13.45
CA LEU A 64 -16.07 15.48 -13.53
C LEU A 64 -14.78 14.64 -13.49
N ILE A 65 -13.71 15.10 -14.13
CA ILE A 65 -12.42 14.40 -14.14
C ILE A 65 -11.79 14.47 -12.75
N ASP A 66 -11.85 15.63 -12.09
CA ASP A 66 -11.37 15.82 -10.72
C ASP A 66 -12.10 14.90 -9.74
N GLN A 67 -13.43 14.77 -9.85
CA GLN A 67 -14.21 13.84 -9.05
C GLN A 67 -13.79 12.38 -9.28
N GLN A 68 -13.51 11.98 -10.52
CA GLN A 68 -13.05 10.63 -10.83
C GLN A 68 -11.65 10.36 -10.29
N ILE A 69 -10.74 11.34 -10.37
CA ILE A 69 -9.39 11.25 -9.81
C ILE A 69 -9.47 11.11 -8.28
N ALA A 70 -10.31 11.91 -7.61
CA ALA A 70 -10.49 11.83 -6.17
C ALA A 70 -10.96 10.44 -5.73
N ARG A 71 -12.00 9.90 -6.37
CA ARG A 71 -12.52 8.55 -6.07
C ARG A 71 -11.44 7.47 -6.25
N LEU A 72 -10.67 7.52 -7.34
CA LEU A 72 -9.63 6.54 -7.60
C LEU A 72 -8.45 6.65 -6.61
N LYS A 73 -8.14 7.85 -6.11
CA LYS A 73 -7.15 8.03 -5.05
C LYS A 73 -7.64 7.44 -3.74
N ASP A 74 -8.91 7.66 -3.38
CA ASP A 74 -9.51 7.06 -2.20
C ASP A 74 -9.52 5.53 -2.29
N ASP A 75 -9.88 4.97 -3.45
CA ASP A 75 -9.85 3.53 -3.68
C ASP A 75 -8.42 2.97 -3.61
N PHE A 76 -7.43 3.69 -4.13
CA PHE A 76 -6.03 3.32 -3.98
C PHE A 76 -5.61 3.28 -2.51
N ILE A 77 -5.99 4.29 -1.72
CA ILE A 77 -5.69 4.36 -0.30
C ILE A 77 -6.37 3.20 0.44
N LYS A 78 -7.67 2.98 0.22
CA LYS A 78 -8.41 1.84 0.80
C LYS A 78 -7.69 0.53 0.50
N HIS A 79 -7.37 0.26 -0.76
CA HIS A 79 -6.65 -0.96 -1.13
C HIS A 79 -5.23 -1.05 -0.57
N SER A 80 -4.64 0.07 -0.13
CA SER A 80 -3.37 0.06 0.61
C SER A 80 -3.54 -0.03 2.14
N THR A 81 -4.73 0.23 2.69
CA THR A 81 -5.00 0.29 4.14
C THR A 81 -5.93 -0.80 4.69
N THR A 82 -6.67 -1.54 3.85
CA THR A 82 -7.70 -2.52 4.27
C THR A 82 -7.16 -3.79 4.97
N GLU A 83 -5.90 -3.84 5.41
CA GLU A 83 -5.37 -4.98 6.19
C GLU A 83 -5.21 -4.72 7.71
N ASN A 84 -5.71 -3.60 8.24
CA ASN A 84 -5.55 -3.29 9.67
C ASN A 84 -6.75 -3.64 10.57
N SER A 85 -7.75 -4.43 10.12
CA SER A 85 -8.94 -4.70 10.97
C SER A 85 -9.61 -6.08 10.80
N GLN A 86 -8.89 -7.11 10.36
CA GLN A 86 -9.36 -8.49 10.48
C GLN A 86 -8.39 -9.32 11.31
N ASP A 87 -8.44 -9.13 12.62
CA ASP A 87 -8.19 -10.18 13.61
C ASP A 87 -8.60 -9.66 15.00
N THR A 88 -9.85 -9.94 15.37
CA THR A 88 -10.31 -10.06 16.77
C THR A 88 -11.05 -11.37 16.90
#